data_AF-A0A953MJ21-F1
#
_entry.id   AF-A0A953MJ21-F1
#
_cell.length_a   1.000
_cell.length_b   1.000
_cell.length_c   1.000
_cell.angle_alpha   90.00
_cell.angle_beta   90.00
_cell.angle_gamma   90.00
#
_symmetry.space_group_name_H-M   'P 1'
#
loop_
_entity.id
_entity.type
_entity.pdbx_description
1 polymer ?
#
loop_
_entity_poly.entity_id
_entity_poly.type
_entity_poly.pdbx_seq_one_letter_code
_entity_poly.pdbx_strand_id
1 'polypeptide(L)'
;MLTLKKIEELGSQFKSEMELISRRIIVCAGTGCVANGSKKVLNEFEKQLKERNLDVLVKLEFSHKKDNSILISKSGCQGFCQMGPLVTIEPDGILYTKVKDEDVAEIIEESLLNNRLVERLLYKDPIKNECHKGAKEINFYKRQNRFVLKNCGSIDPESIEEYFSEGGYTGAYKAITELSSEEVCNELTFSGLRGRGGGGFPTGLKWDLARKENNPKKFVVCNGDEGDPGAFMDRSIMEGNPHSVIEGMMIAAKAIGAQKGFAYVRMEYPLAVERFRNAVITAREIGILGKNIFGTEFEFDIEVMEGAGAFVCGEETALIASIQGERGMPKPKPPFPSQSGLWGYPTVINNVETLAAVSLILQKGAKSFKELGTQNSPGTKTFALTGHVANTGLIEVPFGTTLREIIFNIGGGITDDNNEILSDGFKAVQIGGPSGGCLTKDHLDLPLDFDSLKSIGAMVGSGGLVAMNKNTCMVQIAKFFMQFTQNESCGKCVLCREGTKQMLALLDDITEGRATIETIDLLENLAHAVQKGSLCGLGKTAPSPVLSTLNQFREEYMAHVLHQRCPAKKCTALLTPHVIEEKCKGCGLCIKACPVGAITGEKKQPHFINEEICIKCGACLEKCRLEAIEYGA
;
A
#
# COMPACT_ATOMS: atom_id res chain seq x y z
N MET A 1 28.93 24.12 9.13
CA MET A 1 28.77 22.80 9.77
C MET A 1 27.46 22.82 10.51
N LEU A 2 26.53 21.93 10.17
CA LEU A 2 25.18 21.93 10.75
C LEU A 2 25.24 21.27 12.13
N THR A 3 24.98 22.04 13.19
CA THR A 3 24.93 21.52 14.57
C THR A 3 23.48 21.23 14.98
N LEU A 4 23.27 20.43 16.03
CA LEU A 4 21.92 20.22 16.59
C LEU A 4 21.25 21.55 16.93
N LYS A 5 21.99 22.44 17.61
CA LYS A 5 21.52 23.79 17.94
C LYS A 5 21.02 24.52 16.70
N LYS A 6 21.73 24.43 15.56
CA LYS A 6 21.31 25.09 14.33
C LYS A 6 20.04 24.47 13.73
N ILE A 7 19.90 23.13 13.79
CA ILE A 7 18.67 22.43 13.37
C ILE A 7 17.48 22.89 14.22
N GLU A 8 17.64 22.89 15.55
CA GLU A 8 16.61 23.30 16.50
C GLU A 8 16.26 24.79 16.36
N GLU A 9 17.25 25.65 16.12
CA GLU A 9 17.04 27.07 15.83
C GLU A 9 16.21 27.26 14.56
N LEU A 10 16.55 26.58 13.46
CA LEU A 10 15.81 26.67 12.19
C LEU A 10 14.38 26.13 12.34
N GLY A 11 14.20 25.01 13.03
CA GLY A 11 12.88 24.44 13.30
C GLY A 11 12.02 25.34 14.21
N SER A 12 12.64 25.96 15.22
CA SER A 12 11.95 26.91 16.11
C SER A 12 11.59 28.20 15.39
N GLN A 13 12.50 28.72 14.56
CA GLN A 13 12.25 29.88 13.72
C GLN A 13 11.05 29.62 12.78
N PHE A 14 11.03 28.47 12.10
CA PHE A 14 9.91 28.09 11.25
C PHE A 14 8.57 28.06 12.01
N LYS A 15 8.56 27.53 13.25
CA LYS A 15 7.36 27.54 14.10
C LYS A 15 6.90 28.95 14.45
N SER A 16 7.83 29.83 14.83
CA SER A 16 7.51 31.22 15.13
C SER A 16 6.96 31.97 13.92
N GLU A 17 7.47 31.68 12.71
CA GLU A 17 6.92 32.26 11.47
C GLU A 17 5.53 31.69 11.15
N MET A 18 5.30 30.40 11.39
CA MET A 18 3.98 29.77 11.26
C MET A 18 2.92 30.37 12.20
N GLU A 19 3.31 30.89 13.37
CA GLU A 19 2.38 31.57 14.30
C GLU A 19 1.88 32.92 13.76
N LEU A 20 2.58 33.53 12.79
CA LEU A 20 2.17 34.77 12.11
C LEU A 20 1.18 34.52 10.96
N ILE A 21 0.97 33.25 10.58
CA ILE A 21 0.07 32.85 9.51
C ILE A 21 -1.35 32.74 10.07
N SER A 22 -2.28 33.47 9.45
CA SER A 22 -3.68 33.48 9.88
C SER A 22 -4.37 32.15 9.53
N ARG A 23 -4.11 31.65 8.33
CA ARG A 23 -4.64 30.38 7.82
C ARG A 23 -3.63 29.69 6.92
N ARG A 24 -3.50 28.37 7.08
CA ARG A 24 -2.76 27.49 6.16
C ARG A 24 -3.72 26.61 5.38
N ILE A 25 -3.71 26.75 4.06
CA ILE A 25 -4.41 25.86 3.11
C ILE A 25 -3.43 24.77 2.70
N ILE A 26 -3.80 23.52 2.95
CA ILE A 26 -2.98 22.35 2.65
C ILE A 26 -3.69 21.51 1.61
N VAL A 27 -3.15 21.46 0.40
CA VAL A 27 -3.68 20.63 -0.68
C VAL A 27 -2.89 19.32 -0.74
N CYS A 28 -3.57 18.19 -0.61
CA CYS A 28 -2.92 16.88 -0.68
C CYS A 28 -2.30 16.65 -2.07
N ALA A 29 -0.99 16.47 -2.12
CA ALA A 29 -0.21 16.25 -3.34
C ALA A 29 0.50 14.88 -3.35
N GLY A 30 -0.12 13.88 -2.72
CA GLY A 30 0.22 12.47 -2.94
C GLY A 30 -0.41 11.94 -4.24
N THR A 31 0.18 10.89 -4.80
CA THR A 31 -0.19 10.35 -6.12
C THR A 31 -1.71 10.14 -6.32
N GLY A 32 -2.42 9.64 -5.31
CA GLY A 32 -3.88 9.43 -5.39
C GLY A 32 -4.68 10.73 -5.56
N CYS A 33 -4.32 11.81 -4.86
CA CYS A 33 -4.98 13.12 -5.02
C CYS A 33 -4.54 13.82 -6.31
N VAL A 34 -3.27 13.67 -6.71
CA VAL A 34 -2.75 14.21 -7.97
C VAL A 34 -3.51 13.60 -9.16
N ALA A 35 -3.74 12.28 -9.15
CA ALA A 35 -4.52 11.58 -10.15
C ALA A 35 -5.98 12.08 -10.23
N ASN A 36 -6.54 12.54 -9.10
CA ASN A 36 -7.88 13.13 -9.03
C ASN A 36 -7.91 14.66 -9.24
N GLY A 37 -6.81 15.28 -9.68
CA GLY A 37 -6.78 16.68 -10.08
C GLY A 37 -6.32 17.68 -9.01
N SER A 38 -5.72 17.24 -7.90
CA SER A 38 -5.31 18.16 -6.82
C SER A 38 -4.31 19.25 -7.25
N LYS A 39 -3.50 19.01 -8.30
CA LYS A 39 -2.63 20.04 -8.89
C LYS A 39 -3.42 21.21 -9.49
N LYS A 40 -4.59 20.93 -10.11
CA LYS A 40 -5.46 21.99 -10.65
C LYS A 40 -6.06 22.82 -9.52
N VAL A 41 -6.51 22.15 -8.46
CA VAL A 41 -7.03 22.80 -7.25
C VAL A 41 -5.98 23.73 -6.63
N LEU A 42 -4.75 23.25 -6.46
CA LEU A 42 -3.63 24.05 -5.93
C LEU A 42 -3.39 25.30 -6.80
N ASN A 43 -3.27 25.12 -8.12
CA ASN A 43 -3.03 26.23 -9.05
C ASN A 43 -4.17 27.25 -9.05
N GLU A 44 -5.43 26.79 -8.95
CA GLU A 44 -6.59 27.67 -8.93
C GLU A 44 -6.68 28.47 -7.63
N PHE A 45 -6.33 27.88 -6.48
CA PHE A 45 -6.18 28.65 -5.24
C PHE A 45 -5.11 29.72 -5.40
N GLU A 46 -3.91 29.38 -5.88
CA GLU A 46 -2.82 30.35 -6.08
C GLU A 46 -3.25 31.51 -6.99
N LYS A 47 -4.01 31.22 -8.04
CA LYS A 47 -4.54 32.22 -8.97
C LYS A 47 -5.58 33.14 -8.30
N GLN A 48 -6.64 32.58 -7.72
CA GLN A 48 -7.73 33.39 -7.17
C GLN A 48 -7.32 34.20 -5.95
N LEU A 49 -6.43 33.66 -5.12
CA LEU A 49 -5.89 34.36 -3.98
C LEU A 49 -5.09 35.61 -4.40
N LYS A 50 -4.32 35.51 -5.51
CA LYS A 50 -3.62 36.65 -6.12
C LYS A 50 -4.59 37.67 -6.73
N GLU A 51 -5.61 37.22 -7.47
CA GLU A 51 -6.62 38.09 -8.10
C GLU A 51 -7.42 38.91 -7.09
N ARG A 52 -7.69 38.35 -5.90
CA ARG A 52 -8.43 39.02 -4.81
C ARG A 52 -7.56 39.92 -3.93
N ASN A 53 -6.28 40.12 -4.26
CA ASN A 53 -5.31 40.91 -3.48
C ASN A 53 -5.20 40.46 -2.00
N LEU A 54 -5.35 39.16 -1.73
CA LEU A 54 -5.07 38.60 -0.41
C LEU A 54 -3.56 38.39 -0.24
N ASP A 55 -3.01 38.69 0.95
CA ASP A 55 -1.57 38.52 1.22
C ASP A 55 -1.27 37.02 1.36
N VAL A 56 -0.78 36.41 0.29
CA VAL A 56 -0.66 34.96 0.16
C VAL A 56 0.79 34.53 -0.03
N LEU A 57 1.21 33.59 0.80
CA LEU A 57 2.52 32.96 0.76
C LEU A 57 2.38 31.58 0.11
N VAL A 58 3.19 31.30 -0.92
CA VAL A 58 3.28 29.98 -1.57
C VAL A 58 4.46 29.16 -1.00
N LYS A 59 5.39 29.85 -0.32
CA LYS A 59 6.49 29.27 0.42
C LYS A 59 6.78 30.17 1.61
N LEU A 60 7.06 29.58 2.76
CA LEU A 60 7.61 30.29 3.90
C LEU A 60 9.14 30.36 3.74
N GLU A 61 9.66 31.55 3.47
CA GLU A 61 11.08 31.86 3.61
C GLU A 61 11.36 32.52 4.96
N PHE A 62 12.54 32.22 5.55
CA PHE A 62 13.05 32.68 6.86
C PHE A 62 13.12 34.20 7.11
N SER A 63 12.52 35.01 6.24
CA SER A 63 12.52 36.48 6.29
C SER A 63 11.11 37.09 6.22
N HIS A 64 10.04 36.28 6.29
CA HIS A 64 8.68 36.82 6.30
C HIS A 64 8.36 37.55 7.60
N LYS A 65 8.12 38.86 7.49
CA LYS A 65 7.79 39.77 8.60
C LYS A 65 6.35 40.32 8.53
N LYS A 66 5.48 39.74 7.69
CA LYS A 66 4.11 40.22 7.52
C LYS A 66 3.13 39.38 8.34
N ASP A 67 2.39 40.07 9.19
CA ASP A 67 1.38 39.51 10.07
C ASP A 67 0.07 39.22 9.29
N ASN A 68 -0.63 38.15 9.65
CA ASN A 68 -1.98 37.78 9.16
C ASN A 68 -2.08 37.25 7.71
N SER A 69 -0.98 36.78 7.11
CA SER A 69 -0.96 36.22 5.75
C SER A 69 -1.56 34.80 5.65
N ILE A 70 -2.02 34.42 4.46
CA ILE A 70 -2.54 33.07 4.17
C ILE A 70 -1.42 32.25 3.50
N LEU A 71 -1.07 31.11 4.09
CA LEU A 71 -0.11 30.17 3.49
C LEU A 71 -0.85 29.14 2.66
N ILE A 72 -0.49 28.99 1.39
CA ILE A 72 -0.87 27.83 0.59
C ILE A 72 0.31 26.88 0.46
N SER A 73 0.05 25.61 0.73
CA SER A 73 1.06 24.57 0.73
C SER A 73 0.51 23.28 0.15
N LYS A 74 1.41 22.46 -0.38
CA LYS A 74 1.12 21.07 -0.68
C LYS A 74 1.52 20.19 0.50
N SER A 75 0.97 18.99 0.55
CA SER A 75 1.44 17.97 1.49
C SER A 75 1.60 16.60 0.85
N GLY A 76 2.22 15.69 1.59
CA GLY A 76 2.22 14.27 1.26
C GLY A 76 0.82 13.65 1.23
N CYS A 77 0.76 12.33 1.03
CA CYS A 77 -0.50 11.60 1.12
C CYS A 77 -1.12 11.77 2.53
N GLN A 78 -2.34 12.31 2.58
CA GLN A 78 -3.09 12.41 3.84
C GLN A 78 -3.73 11.07 4.26
N GLY A 79 -3.79 10.08 3.35
CA GLY A 79 -4.25 8.73 3.64
C GLY A 79 -5.66 8.42 3.12
N PHE A 80 -6.61 9.36 3.15
CA PHE A 80 -8.00 9.08 2.76
C PHE A 80 -8.23 9.21 1.24
N CYS A 81 -7.60 8.30 0.48
CA CYS A 81 -7.49 8.39 -0.98
C CYS A 81 -8.84 8.46 -1.72
N GLN A 82 -9.87 7.74 -1.26
CA GLN A 82 -11.21 7.73 -1.89
C GLN A 82 -11.89 9.11 -1.91
N MET A 83 -11.50 9.96 -0.96
CA MET A 83 -12.09 11.27 -0.75
C MET A 83 -11.22 12.39 -1.32
N GLY A 84 -10.17 12.06 -2.07
CA GLY A 84 -9.33 13.03 -2.77
C GLY A 84 -10.02 13.70 -3.97
N PRO A 85 -9.60 14.91 -4.37
CA PRO A 85 -8.60 15.78 -3.75
C PRO A 85 -9.02 16.28 -2.36
N LEU A 86 -8.07 16.30 -1.43
CA LEU A 86 -8.27 16.76 -0.05
C LEU A 86 -7.69 18.16 0.13
N VAL A 87 -8.45 19.04 0.77
CA VAL A 87 -8.03 20.39 1.15
C VAL A 87 -8.26 20.58 2.64
N THR A 88 -7.19 20.82 3.39
CA THR A 88 -7.25 21.09 4.83
C THR A 88 -7.01 22.58 5.07
N ILE A 89 -7.81 23.19 5.95
CA ILE A 89 -7.62 24.58 6.40
C ILE A 89 -7.30 24.55 7.89
N GLU A 90 -6.07 24.94 8.24
CA GLU A 90 -5.60 25.09 9.61
C GLU A 90 -5.49 26.59 9.96
N PRO A 91 -5.69 26.99 11.24
CA PRO A 91 -6.02 26.16 12.40
C PRO A 91 -7.51 25.82 12.54
N ASP A 92 -8.34 26.18 11.56
CA ASP A 92 -9.80 26.00 11.61
C ASP A 92 -10.22 24.53 11.70
N GLY A 93 -9.32 23.59 11.37
CA GLY A 93 -9.54 22.15 11.44
C GLY A 93 -10.59 21.67 10.44
N ILE A 94 -10.69 22.33 9.28
CA ILE A 94 -11.64 21.99 8.21
C ILE A 94 -10.97 21.03 7.24
N LEU A 95 -11.67 19.95 6.87
CA LEU A 95 -11.25 19.05 5.80
C LEU A 95 -12.34 18.97 4.73
N TYR A 96 -12.04 19.53 3.55
CA TYR A 96 -12.85 19.36 2.37
C TYR A 96 -12.41 18.15 1.55
N THR A 97 -13.41 17.44 1.04
CA THR A 97 -13.26 16.20 0.29
C THR A 97 -13.75 16.35 -1.13
N LYS A 98 -13.16 15.59 -2.07
CA LYS A 98 -13.48 15.56 -3.50
C LYS A 98 -13.52 16.96 -4.14
N VAL A 99 -12.63 17.85 -3.68
CA VAL A 99 -12.57 19.23 -4.13
C VAL A 99 -12.14 19.29 -5.59
N LYS A 100 -12.86 20.08 -6.39
CA LYS A 100 -12.51 20.40 -7.77
C LYS A 100 -12.02 21.85 -7.88
N ASP A 101 -11.42 22.19 -9.01
CA ASP A 101 -10.98 23.55 -9.29
C ASP A 101 -12.15 24.55 -9.31
N GLU A 102 -13.35 24.13 -9.72
CA GLU A 102 -14.52 25.01 -9.70
C GLU A 102 -15.01 25.36 -8.27
N ASP A 103 -14.68 24.52 -7.28
CA ASP A 103 -15.09 24.71 -5.88
C ASP A 103 -14.23 25.76 -5.16
N VAL A 104 -13.06 26.10 -5.69
CA VAL A 104 -12.07 26.97 -5.04
C VAL A 104 -12.62 28.35 -4.74
N ALA A 105 -13.40 28.93 -5.67
CA ALA A 105 -14.00 30.26 -5.49
C ALA A 105 -14.95 30.31 -4.28
N GLU A 106 -15.74 29.25 -4.10
CA GLU A 106 -16.68 29.10 -2.99
C GLU A 106 -15.93 28.87 -1.68
N ILE A 107 -14.87 28.04 -1.66
CA ILE A 107 -14.06 27.82 -0.45
C ILE A 107 -13.41 29.13 0.01
N ILE A 108 -12.85 29.93 -0.90
CA ILE A 108 -12.25 31.22 -0.55
C ILE A 108 -13.33 32.15 0.03
N GLU A 109 -14.48 32.27 -0.64
CA GLU A 109 -15.55 33.15 -0.21
C GLU A 109 -16.14 32.74 1.14
N GLU A 110 -16.54 31.48 1.26
CA GLU A 110 -17.25 30.98 2.44
C GLU A 110 -16.28 30.79 3.61
N SER A 111 -15.20 30.04 3.42
CA SER A 111 -14.34 29.62 4.53
C SER A 111 -13.27 30.63 4.89
N LEU A 112 -12.62 31.26 3.89
CA LEU A 112 -11.52 32.18 4.17
C LEU A 112 -12.00 33.60 4.46
N LEU A 113 -13.07 34.08 3.83
CA LEU A 113 -13.57 35.45 4.02
C LEU A 113 -14.74 35.50 5.02
N ASN A 114 -15.73 34.62 4.88
CA ASN A 114 -16.96 34.66 5.67
C ASN A 114 -16.97 33.74 6.90
N ASN A 115 -15.92 32.93 7.12
CA ASN A 115 -15.81 31.94 8.21
C ASN A 115 -16.98 30.93 8.26
N ARG A 116 -17.54 30.58 7.11
CA ARG A 116 -18.61 29.58 6.93
C ARG A 116 -18.08 28.30 6.27
N LEU A 117 -18.75 27.20 6.57
CA LEU A 117 -18.42 25.88 6.01
C LEU A 117 -19.13 25.69 4.67
N VAL A 118 -18.42 25.12 3.71
CA VAL A 118 -19.01 24.60 2.48
C VAL A 118 -19.53 23.18 2.76
N GLU A 119 -20.74 23.07 3.31
CA GLU A 119 -21.27 21.80 3.85
C GLU A 119 -21.26 20.65 2.84
N ARG A 120 -21.50 20.95 1.55
CA ARG A 120 -21.50 19.95 0.46
C ARG A 120 -20.14 19.29 0.22
N LEU A 121 -19.04 19.90 0.66
CA LEU A 121 -17.68 19.40 0.51
C LEU A 121 -17.17 18.68 1.77
N LEU A 122 -17.92 18.72 2.86
CA LEU A 122 -17.58 18.00 4.07
C LEU A 122 -17.74 16.49 3.89
N TYR A 123 -16.95 15.72 4.61
CA TYR A 123 -17.11 14.27 4.64
C TYR A 123 -18.45 13.91 5.28
N LYS A 124 -19.21 13.06 4.59
CA LYS A 124 -20.47 12.51 5.08
C LYS A 124 -20.28 11.05 5.48
N ASP A 125 -20.61 10.70 6.71
CA ASP A 125 -20.51 9.32 7.18
C ASP A 125 -21.50 8.42 6.40
N PRO A 126 -21.04 7.32 5.78
CA PRO A 126 -21.88 6.49 4.92
C PRO A 126 -22.94 5.71 5.70
N ILE A 127 -22.78 5.54 7.01
CA ILE A 127 -23.71 4.79 7.87
C ILE A 127 -24.68 5.76 8.58
N LYS A 128 -24.14 6.82 9.18
CA LYS A 128 -24.94 7.76 9.99
C LYS A 128 -25.51 8.93 9.19
N ASN A 129 -24.99 9.17 7.99
CA ASN A 129 -25.37 10.31 7.14
C ASN A 129 -25.07 11.68 7.78
N GLU A 130 -24.15 11.74 8.74
CA GLU A 130 -23.70 12.94 9.46
C GLU A 130 -22.54 13.61 8.71
N CYS A 131 -22.54 14.94 8.63
CA CYS A 131 -21.42 15.71 8.08
C CYS A 131 -20.38 16.00 9.16
N HIS A 132 -19.11 15.81 8.83
CA HIS A 132 -17.98 16.02 9.73
C HIS A 132 -17.12 17.18 9.27
N LYS A 133 -16.79 18.10 10.19
CA LYS A 133 -16.02 19.30 9.88
C LYS A 133 -14.59 18.98 9.45
N GLY A 134 -13.95 18.01 10.10
CA GLY A 134 -12.53 17.74 9.92
C GLY A 134 -12.07 16.40 10.43
N ALA A 135 -10.77 16.12 10.23
CA ALA A 135 -10.16 14.82 10.51
C ALA A 135 -10.41 14.29 11.93
N LYS A 136 -10.50 15.15 12.95
CA LYS A 136 -10.73 14.75 14.35
C LYS A 136 -12.09 14.08 14.59
N GLU A 137 -13.07 14.35 13.72
CA GLU A 137 -14.44 13.83 13.84
C GLU A 137 -14.66 12.58 12.98
N ILE A 138 -13.86 12.41 11.93
CA ILE A 138 -13.99 11.33 10.94
C ILE A 138 -13.35 10.05 11.50
N ASN A 139 -14.14 8.97 11.59
CA ASN A 139 -13.67 7.67 12.10
C ASN A 139 -12.42 7.15 11.38
N PHE A 140 -12.32 7.38 10.06
CA PHE A 140 -11.15 7.03 9.27
C PHE A 140 -9.84 7.53 9.89
N TYR A 141 -9.80 8.75 10.44
CA TYR A 141 -8.60 9.32 11.06
C TYR A 141 -8.57 9.12 12.58
N LYS A 142 -9.71 9.33 13.25
CA LYS A 142 -9.84 9.32 14.72
C LYS A 142 -9.42 8.00 15.35
N ARG A 143 -9.62 6.89 14.63
CA ARG A 143 -9.34 5.53 15.11
C ARG A 143 -7.95 5.02 14.72
N GLN A 144 -7.09 5.88 14.16
CA GLN A 144 -5.71 5.53 13.81
C GLN A 144 -4.71 6.01 14.87
N ASN A 145 -3.56 5.31 14.95
CA ASN A 145 -2.39 5.76 15.68
C ASN A 145 -1.26 6.00 14.68
N ARG A 146 -1.26 7.20 14.08
CA ARG A 146 -0.25 7.57 13.08
C ARG A 146 1.09 7.87 13.73
N PHE A 147 1.98 6.89 13.78
CA PHE A 147 3.35 7.01 14.27
C PHE A 147 4.29 7.37 13.12
N VAL A 148 4.46 6.48 12.13
CA VAL A 148 5.31 6.68 10.95
C VAL A 148 4.68 7.68 9.98
N LEU A 149 3.37 7.63 9.80
CA LEU A 149 2.63 8.55 8.94
C LEU A 149 2.27 9.88 9.62
N LYS A 150 2.72 10.15 10.85
CA LYS A 150 2.33 11.34 11.64
C LYS A 150 2.43 12.63 10.81
N ASN A 151 3.58 12.83 10.17
CA ASN A 151 3.88 14.05 9.42
C ASN A 151 3.41 13.97 7.96
N CYS A 152 3.07 12.77 7.47
CA CYS A 152 2.57 12.60 6.11
C CYS A 152 1.22 13.31 5.98
N GLY A 153 1.13 14.31 5.12
CA GLY A 153 -0.11 15.06 4.88
C GLY A 153 -0.24 16.36 5.68
N SER A 154 0.62 16.59 6.68
CA SER A 154 0.68 17.86 7.42
C SER A 154 1.85 18.74 6.99
N ILE A 155 2.98 18.14 6.61
CA ILE A 155 4.16 18.88 6.14
C ILE A 155 4.23 18.95 4.60
N ASP A 156 4.89 19.98 4.08
CA ASP A 156 5.36 19.97 2.69
C ASP A 156 6.56 19.01 2.57
N PRO A 157 6.46 17.94 1.76
CA PRO A 157 7.55 16.97 1.60
C PRO A 157 8.84 17.53 1.00
N GLU A 158 8.78 18.72 0.39
CA GLU A 158 9.93 19.40 -0.21
C GLU A 158 10.53 20.50 0.69
N SER A 159 9.97 20.68 1.91
CA SER A 159 10.46 21.63 2.91
C SER A 159 11.24 20.90 4.00
N ILE A 160 12.57 21.10 4.03
CA ILE A 160 13.41 20.52 5.08
C ILE A 160 13.21 21.25 6.41
N GLU A 161 12.83 22.53 6.35
CA GLU A 161 12.51 23.39 7.47
C GLU A 161 11.31 22.88 8.26
N GLU A 162 10.26 22.45 7.54
CA GLU A 162 9.11 21.79 8.17
C GLU A 162 9.52 20.49 8.85
N TYR A 163 10.41 19.70 8.23
CA TYR A 163 10.92 18.48 8.85
C TYR A 163 11.71 18.78 10.13
N PHE A 164 12.58 19.80 10.14
CA PHE A 164 13.29 20.26 11.35
C PHE A 164 12.32 20.74 12.43
N SER A 165 11.26 21.43 12.05
CA SER A 165 10.24 21.92 12.99
C SER A 165 9.57 20.77 13.75
N GLU A 166 9.42 19.60 13.11
CA GLU A 166 8.90 18.38 13.73
C GLU A 166 9.97 17.55 14.47
N GLY A 167 11.17 18.11 14.65
CA GLY A 167 12.31 17.49 15.32
C GLY A 167 13.07 16.51 14.43
N GLY A 168 12.96 16.63 13.12
CA GLY A 168 13.71 15.85 12.15
C GLY A 168 15.24 15.97 12.34
N TYR A 169 15.95 14.87 12.09
CA TYR A 169 17.40 14.69 12.25
C TYR A 169 17.93 14.70 13.69
N THR A 170 17.11 14.96 14.70
CA THR A 170 17.53 14.88 16.10
C THR A 170 17.86 13.44 16.51
N GLY A 171 17.15 12.45 15.96
CA GLY A 171 17.43 11.03 16.19
C GLY A 171 18.75 10.59 15.56
N ALA A 172 19.02 11.03 14.32
CA ALA A 172 20.32 10.80 13.68
C ALA A 172 21.47 11.52 14.40
N TYR A 173 21.26 12.75 14.85
CA TYR A 173 22.24 13.48 15.64
C TYR A 173 22.64 12.67 16.88
N LYS A 174 21.66 12.31 17.72
CA LYS A 174 21.87 11.48 18.91
C LYS A 174 22.62 10.18 18.57
N ALA A 175 22.18 9.46 17.55
CA ALA A 175 22.82 8.21 17.15
C ALA A 175 24.30 8.40 16.75
N ILE A 176 24.63 9.49 16.05
CA ILE A 176 25.98 9.72 15.52
C ILE A 176 26.93 10.29 16.58
N THR A 177 26.45 11.25 17.40
CA THR A 177 27.30 12.02 18.32
C THR A 177 27.32 11.48 19.74
N GLU A 178 26.27 10.79 20.19
CA GLU A 178 26.11 10.38 21.59
C GLU A 178 26.20 8.87 21.80
N LEU A 179 25.88 8.08 20.77
CA LEU A 179 25.82 6.62 20.87
C LEU A 179 26.97 5.93 20.12
N SER A 180 27.45 4.83 20.69
CA SER A 180 28.24 3.83 19.98
C SER A 180 27.37 3.04 19.01
N SER A 181 28.00 2.43 17.99
CA SER A 181 27.31 1.56 17.03
C SER A 181 26.57 0.38 17.70
N GLU A 182 27.10 -0.12 18.81
CA GLU A 182 26.46 -1.17 19.61
C GLU A 182 25.23 -0.67 20.35
N GLU A 183 25.29 0.51 20.98
CA GLU A 183 24.16 1.10 21.67
C GLU A 183 23.00 1.40 20.72
N VAL A 184 23.28 1.82 19.48
CA VAL A 184 22.24 1.98 18.45
C VAL A 184 21.54 0.64 18.14
N CYS A 185 22.31 -0.45 17.99
CA CYS A 185 21.74 -1.78 17.76
C CYS A 185 20.93 -2.27 18.98
N ASN A 186 21.40 -1.98 20.18
CA ASN A 186 20.74 -2.35 21.43
C ASN A 186 19.43 -1.58 21.64
N GLU A 187 19.40 -0.27 21.36
CA GLU A 187 18.19 0.55 21.44
C GLU A 187 17.11 0.02 20.48
N LEU A 188 17.46 -0.32 19.24
CA LEU A 188 16.52 -0.91 18.29
C LEU A 188 16.11 -2.33 18.68
N THR A 189 17.00 -3.12 19.27
CA THR A 189 16.64 -4.43 19.83
C THR A 189 15.65 -4.27 20.98
N PHE A 190 15.89 -3.31 21.87
CA PHE A 190 15.01 -3.02 23.01
C PHE A 190 13.62 -2.54 22.57
N SER A 191 13.55 -1.74 21.50
CA SER A 191 12.29 -1.30 20.87
C SER A 191 11.44 -2.47 20.36
N GLY A 192 12.08 -3.60 20.02
CA GLY A 192 11.43 -4.75 19.41
C GLY A 192 10.99 -4.54 17.96
N LEU A 193 11.52 -3.50 17.27
CA LEU A 193 11.20 -3.23 15.86
C LEU A 193 11.49 -4.44 14.98
N ARG A 194 10.44 -4.98 14.36
CA ARG A 194 10.50 -6.03 13.33
C ARG A 194 10.37 -5.41 11.95
N GLY A 195 11.16 -5.89 10.99
CA GLY A 195 11.16 -5.38 9.61
C GLY A 195 9.77 -5.39 8.97
N ARG A 196 9.38 -4.25 8.39
CA ARG A 196 8.01 -3.99 7.90
C ARG A 196 7.73 -4.41 6.45
N GLY A 197 8.74 -4.90 5.73
CA GLY A 197 8.61 -5.50 4.39
C GLY A 197 8.09 -6.94 4.38
N GLY A 198 7.33 -7.37 5.40
CA GLY A 198 6.68 -8.69 5.44
C GLY A 198 7.33 -9.74 6.36
N GLY A 199 8.63 -10.01 6.22
CA GLY A 199 9.28 -11.12 6.94
C GLY A 199 9.40 -10.95 8.46
N GLY A 200 9.23 -9.74 8.99
CA GLY A 200 9.18 -9.49 10.43
C GLY A 200 10.48 -9.84 11.19
N PHE A 201 11.64 -9.83 10.54
CA PHE A 201 12.92 -10.12 11.20
C PHE A 201 13.32 -8.97 12.16
N PRO A 202 13.85 -9.26 13.37
CA PRO A 202 14.24 -8.20 14.32
C PRO A 202 15.33 -7.28 13.75
N THR A 203 15.05 -5.98 13.70
CA THR A 203 15.90 -5.00 13.01
C THR A 203 17.24 -4.79 13.73
N GLY A 204 17.21 -4.64 15.06
CA GLY A 204 18.43 -4.48 15.86
C GLY A 204 19.38 -5.67 15.73
N LEU A 205 18.85 -6.90 15.73
CA LEU A 205 19.64 -8.12 15.49
C LEU A 205 20.25 -8.13 14.08
N LYS A 206 19.48 -7.77 13.05
CA LYS A 206 19.99 -7.72 11.66
C LYS A 206 21.20 -6.78 11.56
N TRP A 207 21.11 -5.63 12.22
CA TRP A 207 22.18 -4.64 12.20
C TRP A 207 23.39 -5.09 13.02
N ASP A 208 23.17 -5.69 14.18
CA ASP A 208 24.25 -6.22 15.01
C ASP A 208 25.05 -7.33 14.30
N LEU A 209 24.37 -8.19 13.53
CA LEU A 209 25.03 -9.20 12.69
C LEU A 209 25.98 -8.54 11.68
N ALA A 210 25.55 -7.49 10.97
CA ALA A 210 26.40 -6.77 10.02
C ALA A 210 27.49 -5.92 10.70
N ARG A 211 27.21 -5.38 11.90
CA ARG A 211 28.16 -4.62 12.71
C ARG A 211 29.35 -5.48 13.11
N LYS A 212 29.11 -6.73 13.53
CA LYS A 212 30.12 -7.70 13.97
C LYS A 212 31.04 -8.19 12.85
N GLU A 213 30.64 -8.06 11.60
CA GLU A 213 31.51 -8.39 10.47
C GLU A 213 32.71 -7.41 10.41
N ASN A 214 33.91 -7.98 10.48
CA ASN A 214 35.16 -7.23 10.41
C ASN A 214 35.50 -6.88 8.96
N ASN A 215 34.85 -5.83 8.44
CA ASN A 215 35.09 -5.32 7.10
C ASN A 215 35.12 -3.79 7.12
N PRO A 216 36.14 -3.14 6.50
CA PRO A 216 36.23 -1.68 6.45
C PRO A 216 35.14 -1.04 5.59
N LYS A 217 34.47 -1.80 4.71
CA LYS A 217 33.44 -1.29 3.81
C LYS A 217 32.12 -2.04 4.04
N LYS A 218 31.07 -1.28 4.26
CA LYS A 218 29.71 -1.78 4.50
C LYS A 218 28.69 -0.87 3.82
N PHE A 219 27.49 -1.41 3.57
CA PHE A 219 26.44 -0.71 2.85
C PHE A 219 25.10 -0.76 3.58
N VAL A 220 24.32 0.30 3.40
CA VAL A 220 22.91 0.36 3.78
C VAL A 220 22.07 0.40 2.52
N VAL A 221 21.01 -0.38 2.46
CA VAL A 221 20.07 -0.34 1.34
C VAL A 221 18.66 -0.12 1.86
N CYS A 222 18.02 0.93 1.36
CA CYS A 222 16.59 1.14 1.48
C CYS A 222 15.89 0.44 0.33
N ASN A 223 15.03 -0.53 0.66
CA ASN A 223 14.19 -1.24 -0.29
C ASN A 223 12.83 -0.53 -0.38
N GLY A 224 12.64 0.25 -1.45
CA GLY A 224 11.40 0.89 -1.86
C GLY A 224 10.76 0.22 -3.08
N ASP A 225 11.02 -1.07 -3.29
CA ASP A 225 10.37 -1.88 -4.33
C ASP A 225 9.04 -2.45 -3.83
N GLU A 226 8.09 -1.56 -3.52
CA GLU A 226 6.74 -1.90 -3.08
C GLU A 226 5.91 -2.38 -4.28
N GLY A 227 6.18 -3.62 -4.72
CA GLY A 227 5.56 -4.23 -5.89
C GLY A 227 4.19 -4.87 -5.64
N ASP A 228 3.78 -5.02 -4.37
CA ASP A 228 2.52 -5.71 -4.03
C ASP A 228 1.30 -4.94 -4.56
N PRO A 229 0.39 -5.58 -5.33
CA PRO A 229 -0.84 -4.94 -5.76
C PRO A 229 -1.66 -4.45 -4.56
N GLY A 230 -2.11 -3.19 -4.64
CA GLY A 230 -2.86 -2.54 -3.56
C GLY A 230 -1.99 -2.00 -2.43
N ALA A 231 -0.66 -2.19 -2.44
CA ALA A 231 0.25 -1.57 -1.50
C ALA A 231 0.77 -0.21 -1.99
N PHE A 232 0.87 0.76 -1.07
CA PHE A 232 1.35 2.11 -1.33
C PHE A 232 1.77 2.86 -0.04
N MET A 233 2.14 2.13 1.03
CA MET A 233 2.57 2.74 2.29
C MET A 233 3.98 3.33 2.13
N ASP A 234 4.89 2.54 1.56
CA ASP A 234 6.28 2.98 1.31
C ASP A 234 6.28 4.16 0.34
N ARG A 235 5.48 4.07 -0.74
CA ARG A 235 5.25 5.18 -1.66
C ARG A 235 4.88 6.45 -0.92
N SER A 236 3.93 6.36 0.00
CA SER A 236 3.36 7.53 0.67
C SER A 236 4.34 8.16 1.66
N ILE A 237 5.23 7.37 2.25
CA ILE A 237 6.33 7.88 3.08
C ILE A 237 7.38 8.57 2.19
N MET A 238 7.80 7.95 1.09
CA MET A 238 8.79 8.57 0.18
C MET A 238 8.26 9.83 -0.50
N GLU A 239 6.97 9.86 -0.86
CA GLU A 239 6.33 11.04 -1.43
C GLU A 239 6.04 12.12 -0.38
N GLY A 240 5.76 11.74 0.88
CA GLY A 240 5.20 12.63 1.89
C GLY A 240 6.16 13.06 3.00
N ASN A 241 7.21 12.29 3.24
CA ASN A 241 8.23 12.57 4.25
C ASN A 241 9.56 11.86 3.91
N PRO A 242 10.19 12.16 2.76
CA PRO A 242 11.41 11.48 2.30
C PRO A 242 12.58 11.62 3.30
N HIS A 243 12.67 12.75 4.00
CA HIS A 243 13.72 13.00 4.99
C HIS A 243 13.69 12.03 6.17
N SER A 244 12.52 11.50 6.57
CA SER A 244 12.43 10.47 7.61
C SER A 244 13.13 9.17 7.24
N VAL A 245 13.13 8.81 5.97
CA VAL A 245 13.79 7.61 5.44
C VAL A 245 15.29 7.86 5.32
N ILE A 246 15.70 9.05 4.85
CA ILE A 246 17.10 9.47 4.82
C ILE A 246 17.70 9.41 6.23
N GLU A 247 17.00 9.97 7.22
CA GLU A 247 17.42 9.94 8.62
C GLU A 247 17.56 8.50 9.14
N GLY A 248 16.59 7.63 8.86
CA GLY A 248 16.66 6.21 9.19
C GLY A 248 17.87 5.50 8.57
N MET A 249 18.22 5.83 7.32
CA MET A 249 19.41 5.30 6.65
C MET A 249 20.70 5.79 7.31
N MET A 250 20.77 7.05 7.76
CA MET A 250 21.92 7.59 8.49
C MET A 250 22.13 6.83 9.82
N ILE A 251 21.05 6.57 10.56
CA ILE A 251 21.11 5.81 11.82
C ILE A 251 21.57 4.38 11.55
N ALA A 252 21.05 3.73 10.50
CA ALA A 252 21.50 2.40 10.08
C ALA A 252 22.99 2.38 9.73
N ALA A 253 23.46 3.42 9.02
CA ALA A 253 24.84 3.54 8.62
C ALA A 253 25.77 3.68 9.82
N LYS A 254 25.38 4.50 10.81
CA LYS A 254 26.10 4.62 12.08
C LYS A 254 26.12 3.31 12.87
N ALA A 255 25.01 2.56 12.88
CA ALA A 255 24.90 1.30 13.60
C ALA A 255 25.87 0.22 13.08
N ILE A 256 26.12 0.19 11.76
CA ILE A 256 26.97 -0.85 11.16
C ILE A 256 28.37 -0.37 10.79
N GLY A 257 28.58 0.95 10.68
CA GLY A 257 29.82 1.54 10.17
C GLY A 257 29.86 1.61 8.64
N ALA A 258 28.74 1.94 7.99
CA ALA A 258 28.66 2.13 6.55
C ALA A 258 28.88 3.59 6.16
N GLN A 259 29.53 3.81 5.00
CA GLN A 259 29.80 5.14 4.44
C GLN A 259 28.95 5.44 3.19
N LYS A 260 28.30 4.41 2.63
CA LYS A 260 27.48 4.55 1.42
C LYS A 260 26.18 3.80 1.56
N GLY A 261 25.10 4.45 1.12
CA GLY A 261 23.76 3.88 1.06
C GLY A 261 23.20 3.89 -0.36
N PHE A 262 22.28 2.97 -0.62
CA PHE A 262 21.48 2.93 -1.85
C PHE A 262 20.00 2.95 -1.50
N ALA A 263 19.25 3.87 -2.09
CA ALA A 263 17.79 3.84 -2.05
C ALA A 263 17.29 3.28 -3.37
N TYR A 264 16.81 2.04 -3.36
CA TYR A 264 16.25 1.39 -4.53
C TYR A 264 14.75 1.65 -4.56
N VAL A 265 14.29 2.45 -5.52
CA VAL A 265 12.88 2.85 -5.66
C VAL A 265 12.37 2.37 -7.01
N ARG A 266 11.22 1.72 -7.03
CA ARG A 266 10.62 1.22 -8.27
C ARG A 266 10.26 2.34 -9.25
N MET A 267 10.42 2.09 -10.54
CA MET A 267 10.16 3.08 -11.60
C MET A 267 8.69 3.51 -11.70
N GLU A 268 7.76 2.67 -11.25
CA GLU A 268 6.33 2.96 -11.30
C GLU A 268 5.91 4.02 -10.28
N TYR A 269 6.83 4.47 -9.40
CA TYR A 269 6.62 5.57 -8.45
C TYR A 269 7.47 6.81 -8.83
N PRO A 270 7.21 7.45 -10.00
CA PRO A 270 8.03 8.56 -10.48
C PRO A 270 8.08 9.75 -9.50
N LEU A 271 6.95 10.05 -8.84
CA LEU A 271 6.89 11.13 -7.85
C LEU A 271 7.72 10.82 -6.59
N ALA A 272 7.73 9.57 -6.13
CA ALA A 272 8.57 9.15 -5.01
C ALA A 272 10.05 9.25 -5.37
N VAL A 273 10.43 8.80 -6.57
CA VAL A 273 11.80 8.91 -7.09
C VAL A 273 12.24 10.38 -7.15
N GLU A 274 11.41 11.24 -7.74
CA GLU A 274 11.67 12.68 -7.88
C GLU A 274 11.87 13.35 -6.50
N ARG A 275 10.88 13.23 -5.61
CA ARG A 275 10.94 13.85 -4.27
C ARG A 275 12.08 13.31 -3.43
N PHE A 276 12.34 12.00 -3.48
CA PHE A 276 13.44 11.40 -2.73
C PHE A 276 14.81 11.84 -3.25
N ARG A 277 14.98 11.93 -4.58
CA ARG A 277 16.20 12.50 -5.19
C ARG A 277 16.42 13.95 -4.74
N ASN A 278 15.38 14.77 -4.80
CA ASN A 278 15.46 16.16 -4.35
C ASN A 278 15.81 16.26 -2.86
N ALA A 279 15.19 15.45 -2.01
CA ALA A 279 15.49 15.41 -0.58
C ALA A 279 16.95 14.99 -0.29
N VAL A 280 17.51 14.04 -1.05
CA VAL A 280 18.93 13.65 -0.95
C VAL A 280 19.84 14.80 -1.40
N ILE A 281 19.50 15.52 -2.46
CA ILE A 281 20.25 16.70 -2.93
C ILE A 281 20.24 17.78 -1.84
N THR A 282 19.07 18.17 -1.34
CA THR A 282 18.93 19.17 -0.27
C THR A 282 19.73 18.76 0.97
N ALA A 283 19.60 17.51 1.42
CA ALA A 283 20.34 17.00 2.59
C ALA A 283 21.86 17.07 2.38
N ARG A 284 22.36 16.85 1.15
CA ARG A 284 23.77 17.00 0.82
C ARG A 284 24.22 18.47 0.82
N GLU A 285 23.43 19.37 0.25
CA GLU A 285 23.72 20.80 0.16
C GLU A 285 23.86 21.45 1.54
N ILE A 286 23.03 21.05 2.49
CA ILE A 286 23.06 21.60 3.86
C ILE A 286 24.00 20.83 4.82
N GLY A 287 24.70 19.80 4.33
CA GLY A 287 25.67 19.02 5.10
C GLY A 287 25.08 18.03 6.10
N ILE A 288 23.84 17.57 5.89
CA ILE A 288 23.26 16.41 6.58
C ILE A 288 23.82 15.10 6.02
N LEU A 289 24.04 15.04 4.70
CA LEU A 289 24.73 13.96 4.01
C LEU A 289 26.10 14.42 3.51
N GLY A 290 27.00 13.47 3.29
CA GLY A 290 28.36 13.71 2.82
C GLY A 290 29.39 13.48 3.94
N LYS A 291 30.31 14.43 4.10
CA LYS A 291 31.44 14.33 5.03
C LYS A 291 31.24 15.19 6.26
N ASN A 292 31.90 14.79 7.35
CA ASN A 292 31.93 15.51 8.62
C ASN A 292 30.53 15.82 9.19
N ILE A 293 29.64 14.82 9.11
CA ILE A 293 28.23 14.96 9.49
C ILE A 293 28.16 15.32 10.98
N PHE A 294 27.38 16.37 11.28
CA PHE A 294 27.25 16.95 12.63
C PHE A 294 28.58 17.37 13.28
N GLY A 295 29.62 17.60 12.50
CA GLY A 295 30.95 17.95 13.00
C GLY A 295 31.76 16.81 13.58
N THR A 296 31.35 15.58 13.31
CA THR A 296 32.11 14.37 13.64
C THR A 296 32.97 13.93 12.47
N GLU A 297 33.76 12.87 12.60
CA GLU A 297 34.46 12.23 11.47
C GLU A 297 33.54 11.30 10.65
N PHE A 298 32.26 11.17 11.04
CA PHE A 298 31.32 10.31 10.34
C PHE A 298 30.99 10.86 8.95
N GLU A 299 31.03 9.96 7.96
CA GLU A 299 30.63 10.24 6.59
C GLU A 299 29.61 9.21 6.12
N PHE A 300 28.57 9.69 5.44
CA PHE A 300 27.55 8.85 4.84
C PHE A 300 26.87 9.59 3.69
N ASP A 301 26.72 8.91 2.56
CA ASP A 301 26.05 9.45 1.39
C ASP A 301 25.14 8.41 0.73
N ILE A 302 24.10 8.88 0.04
CA ILE A 302 23.06 8.04 -0.55
C ILE A 302 23.03 8.22 -2.07
N GLU A 303 22.98 7.10 -2.78
CA GLU A 303 22.64 7.05 -4.21
C GLU A 303 21.21 6.53 -4.39
N VAL A 304 20.41 7.24 -5.20
CA VAL A 304 19.05 6.82 -5.52
C VAL A 304 19.08 6.03 -6.82
N MET A 305 18.72 4.76 -6.74
CA MET A 305 18.59 3.86 -7.88
C MET A 305 17.12 3.65 -8.21
N GLU A 306 16.82 3.77 -9.50
CA GLU A 306 15.50 3.51 -10.04
C GLU A 306 15.45 2.07 -10.55
N GLY A 307 14.46 1.31 -10.10
CA GLY A 307 14.24 -0.07 -10.54
C GLY A 307 13.80 -0.15 -12.00
N ALA A 308 13.68 -1.38 -12.52
CA ALA A 308 13.32 -1.63 -13.91
C ALA A 308 12.03 -2.45 -14.07
N GLY A 309 11.08 -2.32 -13.14
CA GLY A 309 9.74 -2.91 -13.22
C GLY A 309 9.68 -4.43 -13.01
N ALA A 310 10.44 -4.97 -12.05
CA ALA A 310 10.46 -6.39 -11.74
C ALA A 310 10.14 -6.63 -10.26
N PHE A 311 8.97 -7.21 -9.95
CA PHE A 311 8.51 -7.44 -8.56
C PHE A 311 9.49 -8.29 -7.73
N VAL A 312 10.17 -9.24 -8.38
CA VAL A 312 11.14 -10.11 -7.70
C VAL A 312 12.33 -9.32 -7.12
N CYS A 313 12.61 -8.11 -7.62
CA CYS A 313 13.63 -7.23 -7.08
C CYS A 313 13.30 -6.69 -5.68
N GLY A 314 12.09 -6.89 -5.17
CA GLY A 314 11.77 -6.68 -3.76
C GLY A 314 12.43 -7.72 -2.84
N GLU A 315 12.86 -8.86 -3.38
CA GLU A 315 13.66 -9.86 -2.64
C GLU A 315 15.10 -9.37 -2.46
N GLU A 316 15.61 -9.44 -1.23
CA GLU A 316 16.86 -8.80 -0.82
C GLU A 316 18.09 -9.11 -1.70
N THR A 317 18.25 -10.35 -2.18
CA THR A 317 19.40 -10.74 -3.02
C THR A 317 19.18 -10.43 -4.49
N ALA A 318 17.94 -10.47 -4.97
CA ALA A 318 17.59 -9.98 -6.31
C ALA A 318 17.77 -8.46 -6.40
N LEU A 319 17.41 -7.73 -5.34
CA LEU A 319 17.64 -6.29 -5.21
C LEU A 319 19.13 -5.96 -5.31
N ILE A 320 19.97 -6.68 -4.56
CA ILE A 320 21.43 -6.54 -4.64
C ILE A 320 21.90 -6.76 -6.09
N ALA A 321 21.47 -7.84 -6.74
CA ALA A 321 21.85 -8.12 -8.12
C ALA A 321 21.46 -6.97 -9.07
N SER A 322 20.26 -6.41 -8.90
CA SER A 322 19.78 -5.25 -9.67
C SER A 322 20.68 -4.01 -9.48
N ILE A 323 21.03 -3.67 -8.22
CA ILE A 323 21.98 -2.57 -7.92
C ILE A 323 23.35 -2.81 -8.58
N GLN A 324 23.78 -4.07 -8.70
CA GLN A 324 25.04 -4.44 -9.34
C GLN A 324 25.00 -4.41 -10.88
N GLY A 325 23.84 -4.11 -11.48
CA GLY A 325 23.63 -4.19 -12.92
C GLY A 325 23.46 -5.62 -13.46
N GLU A 326 23.26 -6.59 -12.57
CA GLU A 326 22.92 -7.97 -12.92
C GLU A 326 21.40 -8.14 -13.08
N ARG A 327 20.97 -9.27 -13.64
CA ARG A 327 19.54 -9.65 -13.63
C ARG A 327 19.10 -9.93 -12.19
N GLY A 328 17.95 -9.39 -11.79
CA GLY A 328 17.34 -9.57 -10.46
C GLY A 328 16.90 -11.00 -10.16
N MET A 329 17.86 -11.90 -9.92
CA MET A 329 17.61 -13.30 -9.60
C MET A 329 18.09 -13.61 -8.17
N PRO A 330 17.21 -14.11 -7.28
CA PRO A 330 17.60 -14.44 -5.92
C PRO A 330 18.78 -15.43 -5.85
N LYS A 331 19.69 -15.22 -4.91
CA LYS A 331 20.84 -16.07 -4.62
C LYS A 331 20.54 -16.96 -3.38
N PRO A 332 20.99 -18.22 -3.35
CA PRO A 332 20.83 -19.07 -2.17
C PRO A 332 21.49 -18.44 -0.93
N LYS A 333 20.86 -18.65 0.23
CA LYS A 333 21.36 -18.24 1.55
C LYS A 333 21.67 -19.51 2.35
N PRO A 334 22.82 -19.62 3.05
CA PRO A 334 23.90 -18.64 3.21
C PRO A 334 24.83 -18.46 1.97
N PRO A 335 25.64 -17.38 1.91
CA PRO A 335 25.78 -16.32 2.91
C PRO A 335 24.59 -15.36 2.94
N PHE A 336 24.29 -14.78 4.10
CA PHE A 336 23.28 -13.73 4.22
C PHE A 336 23.84 -12.36 3.81
N PRO A 337 23.01 -11.41 3.33
CA PRO A 337 23.48 -10.07 2.96
C PRO A 337 24.23 -9.32 4.07
N SER A 338 23.85 -9.54 5.33
CA SER A 338 24.54 -8.96 6.49
C SER A 338 25.99 -9.41 6.61
N GLN A 339 26.35 -10.55 6.01
CA GLN A 339 27.70 -11.12 6.00
C GLN A 339 28.41 -10.79 4.67
N SER A 340 27.73 -11.09 3.56
CA SER A 340 28.22 -10.83 2.21
C SER A 340 27.05 -10.49 1.29
N GLY A 341 26.86 -9.19 1.07
CA GLY A 341 25.79 -8.62 0.26
C GLY A 341 26.33 -7.87 -0.96
N LEU A 342 26.13 -6.56 -1.00
CA LEU A 342 26.48 -5.73 -2.15
C LEU A 342 27.99 -5.76 -2.41
N TRP A 343 28.37 -6.20 -3.61
CA TRP A 343 29.75 -6.47 -4.03
C TRP A 343 30.56 -7.34 -3.06
N GLY A 344 29.87 -8.26 -2.36
CA GLY A 344 30.48 -9.16 -1.40
C GLY A 344 30.71 -8.57 0.00
N TYR A 345 30.31 -7.32 0.24
CA TYR A 345 30.50 -6.63 1.52
C TYR A 345 29.27 -6.74 2.43
N PRO A 346 29.43 -6.69 3.77
CA PRO A 346 28.32 -6.67 4.72
C PRO A 346 27.32 -5.56 4.39
N THR A 347 26.06 -5.93 4.20
CA THR A 347 25.01 -5.03 3.75
C THR A 347 23.74 -5.25 4.55
N VAL A 348 23.19 -4.17 5.12
CA VAL A 348 21.85 -4.21 5.73
C VAL A 348 20.82 -3.70 4.73
N ILE A 349 19.77 -4.47 4.53
CA ILE A 349 18.65 -4.12 3.66
C ILE A 349 17.40 -3.99 4.54
N ASN A 350 16.78 -2.82 4.47
CA ASN A 350 15.59 -2.48 5.25
C ASN A 350 14.55 -1.82 4.36
N ASN A 351 13.28 -2.14 4.60
CA ASN A 351 12.14 -1.53 3.94
C ASN A 351 11.95 -0.06 4.39
N VAL A 352 11.30 0.76 3.56
CA VAL A 352 11.05 2.19 3.79
C VAL A 352 10.38 2.47 5.14
N GLU A 353 9.24 1.85 5.42
CA GLU A 353 8.52 2.03 6.70
C GLU A 353 9.39 1.63 7.90
N THR A 354 10.28 0.64 7.74
CA THR A 354 11.23 0.25 8.79
C THR A 354 12.21 1.39 9.10
N LEU A 355 12.78 2.02 8.08
CA LEU A 355 13.76 3.10 8.25
C LEU A 355 13.09 4.38 8.78
N ALA A 356 11.89 4.71 8.31
CA ALA A 356 11.11 5.82 8.85
C ALA A 356 10.68 5.59 10.32
N ALA A 357 10.43 4.34 10.74
CA ALA A 357 10.21 4.04 12.15
C ALA A 357 11.48 4.22 13.00
N VAL A 358 12.66 3.87 12.46
CA VAL A 358 13.94 4.03 13.18
C VAL A 358 14.19 5.48 13.56
N SER A 359 13.97 6.45 12.66
CA SER A 359 14.21 7.87 12.98
C SER A 359 13.38 8.32 14.17
N LEU A 360 12.10 7.97 14.18
CA LEU A 360 11.18 8.28 15.28
C LEU A 360 11.52 7.54 16.58
N ILE A 361 11.98 6.28 16.50
CA ILE A 361 12.41 5.51 17.68
C ILE A 361 13.61 6.19 18.35
N LEU A 362 14.60 6.63 17.58
CA LEU A 362 15.77 7.31 18.15
C LEU A 362 15.44 8.72 18.66
N GLN A 363 14.51 9.41 18.00
CA GLN A 363 14.00 10.71 18.43
C GLN A 363 13.21 10.64 19.73
N LYS A 364 12.24 9.71 19.84
CA LYS A 364 11.28 9.65 20.97
C LYS A 364 11.67 8.63 22.05
N GLY A 365 12.64 7.78 21.77
CA GLY A 365 13.09 6.68 22.62
C GLY A 365 12.29 5.39 22.39
N ALA A 366 12.99 4.24 22.45
CA ALA A 366 12.43 2.92 22.18
C ALA A 366 11.26 2.51 23.10
N LYS A 367 11.21 3.04 24.32
CA LYS A 367 10.11 2.77 25.25
C LYS A 367 8.76 3.26 24.69
N SER A 368 8.72 4.47 24.13
CA SER A 368 7.50 5.05 23.57
C SER A 368 6.94 4.23 22.40
N PHE A 369 7.82 3.63 21.59
CA PHE A 369 7.44 2.76 20.50
C PHE A 369 6.88 1.41 21.01
N LYS A 370 7.47 0.88 22.09
CA LYS A 370 7.08 -0.39 22.70
C LYS A 370 5.77 -0.33 23.48
N GLU A 371 5.35 0.86 23.91
CA GLU A 371 4.04 1.10 24.51
C GLU A 371 2.89 0.92 23.50
N LEU A 372 3.20 0.94 22.20
CA LEU A 372 2.26 0.65 21.12
C LEU A 372 2.33 -0.83 20.71
N GLY A 373 1.22 -1.38 20.25
CA GLY A 373 1.14 -2.73 19.68
C GLY A 373 1.05 -3.83 20.74
N THR A 374 1.37 -5.06 20.35
CA THR A 374 1.39 -6.21 21.28
C THR A 374 2.79 -6.43 21.86
N GLN A 375 2.90 -7.20 22.94
CA GLN A 375 4.19 -7.51 23.57
C GLN A 375 5.21 -8.14 22.59
N ASN A 376 4.75 -8.99 21.68
CA ASN A 376 5.60 -9.70 20.71
C ASN A 376 5.72 -8.97 19.36
N SER A 377 4.88 -7.97 19.13
CA SER A 377 4.89 -7.13 17.93
C SER A 377 4.66 -5.67 18.32
N PRO A 378 5.68 -4.99 18.88
CA PRO A 378 5.54 -3.60 19.28
C PRO A 378 5.46 -2.64 18.09
N GLY A 379 4.93 -1.46 18.37
CA GLY A 379 4.73 -0.38 17.43
C GLY A 379 3.46 -0.50 16.60
N THR A 380 3.43 0.27 15.52
CA THR A 380 2.32 0.35 14.57
C THR A 380 2.66 -0.35 13.26
N LYS A 381 1.61 -0.62 12.48
CA LYS A 381 1.70 -1.03 11.08
C LYS A 381 0.77 -0.17 10.24
N THR A 382 1.27 0.26 9.10
CA THR A 382 0.46 0.87 8.06
C THR A 382 -0.16 -0.20 7.16
N PHE A 383 -1.47 -0.13 6.98
CA PHE A 383 -2.22 -0.93 6.02
C PHE A 383 -2.79 -0.06 4.91
N ALA A 384 -2.76 -0.55 3.67
CA ALA A 384 -3.49 0.05 2.55
C ALA A 384 -4.77 -0.74 2.33
N LEU A 385 -5.89 -0.12 2.70
CA LEU A 385 -7.21 -0.71 2.56
C LEU A 385 -7.81 -0.35 1.20
N THR A 386 -8.13 -1.37 0.41
CA THR A 386 -8.67 -1.27 -0.96
C THR A 386 -9.77 -2.31 -1.18
N GLY A 387 -10.38 -2.31 -2.36
CA GLY A 387 -11.45 -3.25 -2.73
C GLY A 387 -12.84 -2.74 -2.37
N HIS A 388 -13.75 -3.65 -2.02
CA HIS A 388 -15.17 -3.37 -1.77
C HIS A 388 -15.39 -2.84 -0.36
N VAL A 389 -14.96 -1.60 -0.10
CA VAL A 389 -15.01 -0.96 1.23
C VAL A 389 -15.35 0.51 1.08
N ALA A 390 -16.10 1.05 2.04
CA ALA A 390 -16.64 2.41 1.97
C ALA A 390 -15.55 3.48 1.94
N ASN A 391 -14.49 3.26 2.73
CA ASN A 391 -13.39 4.19 2.92
C ASN A 391 -12.04 3.50 2.64
N THR A 392 -11.53 3.68 1.42
CA THR A 392 -10.22 3.22 0.98
C THR A 392 -9.12 4.25 1.29
N GLY A 393 -7.93 3.75 1.63
CA GLY A 393 -6.83 4.61 2.02
C GLY A 393 -5.75 3.94 2.86
N LEU A 394 -4.90 4.76 3.48
CA LEU A 394 -3.89 4.33 4.45
C LEU A 394 -4.41 4.39 5.87
N ILE A 395 -4.21 3.30 6.58
CA ILE A 395 -4.63 3.09 7.96
C ILE A 395 -3.41 2.67 8.77
N GLU A 396 -2.93 3.54 9.65
CA GLU A 396 -1.85 3.20 10.58
C GLU A 396 -2.44 2.90 11.97
N VAL A 397 -2.28 1.65 12.41
CA VAL A 397 -2.83 1.17 13.67
C VAL A 397 -1.78 0.38 14.46
N PRO A 398 -1.90 0.29 15.80
CA PRO A 398 -1.05 -0.57 16.60
C PRO A 398 -1.21 -2.04 16.16
N PHE A 399 -0.11 -2.80 16.20
CA PHE A 399 -0.18 -4.24 16.03
C PHE A 399 -1.16 -4.88 17.02
N GLY A 400 -1.88 -5.90 16.56
CA GLY A 400 -2.95 -6.55 17.34
C GLY A 400 -4.34 -5.93 17.17
N THR A 401 -4.45 -4.79 16.46
CA THR A 401 -5.75 -4.29 15.98
C THR A 401 -6.44 -5.37 15.14
N THR A 402 -7.74 -5.58 15.34
CA THR A 402 -8.47 -6.65 14.66
C THR A 402 -8.90 -6.27 13.25
N LEU A 403 -9.15 -7.27 12.41
CA LEU A 403 -9.70 -7.04 11.08
C LEU A 403 -11.06 -6.33 11.13
N ARG A 404 -11.89 -6.63 12.14
CA ARG A 404 -13.19 -5.98 12.36
C ARG A 404 -13.04 -4.48 12.55
N GLU A 405 -12.07 -4.06 13.37
CA GLU A 405 -11.78 -2.65 13.60
C GLU A 405 -11.40 -1.94 12.29
N ILE A 406 -10.47 -2.53 11.52
CA ILE A 406 -10.03 -1.93 10.27
C ILE A 406 -11.15 -1.84 9.23
N ILE A 407 -11.91 -2.92 9.02
CA ILE A 407 -12.90 -2.97 7.93
C ILE A 407 -14.18 -2.21 8.27
N PHE A 408 -14.76 -2.44 9.45
CA PHE A 408 -16.09 -1.90 9.77
C PHE A 408 -16.02 -0.54 10.45
N ASN A 409 -15.04 -0.33 11.34
CA ASN A 409 -14.99 0.91 12.12
C ASN A 409 -14.17 2.01 11.41
N ILE A 410 -13.02 1.68 10.83
CA ILE A 410 -12.18 2.63 10.10
C ILE A 410 -12.61 2.71 8.63
N GLY A 411 -12.73 1.55 7.97
CA GLY A 411 -13.11 1.39 6.57
C GLY A 411 -14.59 1.67 6.27
N GLY A 412 -15.43 1.83 7.29
CA GLY A 412 -16.85 2.18 7.13
C GLY A 412 -17.75 1.07 6.59
N GLY A 413 -17.26 -0.17 6.54
CA GLY A 413 -18.04 -1.34 6.10
C GLY A 413 -17.83 -1.72 4.63
N ILE A 414 -18.44 -2.83 4.23
CA ILE A 414 -18.28 -3.44 2.91
C ILE A 414 -19.30 -2.88 1.93
N THR A 415 -18.86 -2.65 0.69
CA THR A 415 -19.74 -2.20 -0.38
C THR A 415 -20.12 -3.32 -1.35
N ASP A 416 -21.22 -3.13 -2.08
CA ASP A 416 -21.51 -3.88 -3.29
C ASP A 416 -20.67 -3.36 -4.48
N ASP A 417 -20.95 -3.88 -5.67
CA ASP A 417 -20.25 -3.51 -6.91
C ASP A 417 -20.65 -2.09 -7.39
N ASN A 418 -21.72 -1.50 -6.84
CA ASN A 418 -22.19 -0.15 -7.11
C ASN A 418 -21.73 0.88 -6.06
N ASN A 419 -20.90 0.45 -5.09
CA ASN A 419 -20.42 1.24 -3.95
C ASN A 419 -21.48 1.54 -2.87
N GLU A 420 -22.55 0.75 -2.78
CA GLU A 420 -23.55 0.85 -1.71
C GLU A 420 -23.18 -0.03 -0.52
N ILE A 421 -23.42 0.44 0.71
CA ILE A 421 -23.06 -0.29 1.94
C ILE A 421 -23.93 -1.53 2.13
N LEU A 422 -23.28 -2.67 2.35
CA LEU A 422 -23.92 -3.96 2.64
C LEU A 422 -23.64 -4.38 4.08
N SER A 423 -24.70 -4.47 4.90
CA SER A 423 -24.61 -4.92 6.30
C SER A 423 -24.06 -6.35 6.45
N ASP A 424 -24.44 -7.25 5.55
CA ASP A 424 -23.86 -8.61 5.43
C ASP A 424 -23.18 -8.80 4.07
N GLY A 425 -22.26 -7.89 3.75
CA GLY A 425 -21.49 -7.92 2.51
C GLY A 425 -20.16 -8.64 2.62
N PHE A 426 -19.57 -8.75 3.81
CA PHE A 426 -18.19 -9.22 3.99
C PHE A 426 -18.01 -10.69 3.61
N LYS A 427 -17.06 -10.97 2.72
CA LYS A 427 -16.68 -12.33 2.34
C LYS A 427 -15.28 -12.68 2.84
N ALA A 428 -14.30 -11.90 2.40
CA ALA A 428 -12.91 -12.11 2.74
C ALA A 428 -12.09 -10.83 2.60
N VAL A 429 -10.88 -10.87 3.16
CA VAL A 429 -9.82 -9.90 2.88
C VAL A 429 -8.57 -10.66 2.46
N GLN A 430 -7.97 -10.29 1.33
CA GLN A 430 -6.64 -10.75 0.98
C GLN A 430 -5.62 -9.89 1.75
N ILE A 431 -4.75 -10.53 2.52
CA ILE A 431 -3.65 -9.89 3.26
C ILE A 431 -2.31 -10.47 2.83
N GLY A 432 -1.28 -9.62 2.80
CA GLY A 432 0.08 -10.03 2.48
C GLY A 432 0.40 -10.00 0.98
N GLY A 433 -0.34 -9.20 0.22
CA GLY A 433 -0.13 -9.01 -1.21
C GLY A 433 -0.57 -10.23 -2.05
N PRO A 434 -0.01 -10.38 -3.26
CA PRO A 434 -0.43 -11.38 -4.23
C PRO A 434 0.07 -12.79 -3.88
N SER A 435 0.99 -12.90 -2.93
CA SER A 435 1.49 -14.18 -2.42
C SER A 435 1.02 -14.46 -0.98
N GLY A 436 0.05 -13.67 -0.51
CA GLY A 436 -0.56 -13.77 0.81
C GLY A 436 -1.77 -14.72 0.86
N GLY A 437 -2.58 -14.59 1.91
CA GLY A 437 -3.74 -15.46 2.16
C GLY A 437 -5.04 -14.70 2.39
N CYS A 438 -6.16 -15.40 2.28
CA CYS A 438 -7.49 -14.86 2.55
C CYS A 438 -7.90 -15.02 4.03
N LEU A 439 -8.39 -13.93 4.63
CA LEU A 439 -9.02 -13.91 5.95
C LEU A 439 -10.55 -13.85 5.79
N THR A 440 -11.30 -14.72 6.47
CA THR A 440 -12.76 -14.85 6.37
C THR A 440 -13.46 -14.26 7.60
N LYS A 441 -14.79 -14.44 7.69
CA LYS A 441 -15.61 -14.01 8.83
C LYS A 441 -15.07 -14.54 10.17
N ASP A 442 -14.51 -15.76 10.17
CA ASP A 442 -13.98 -16.42 11.36
C ASP A 442 -12.71 -15.73 11.90
N HIS A 443 -12.05 -14.91 11.07
CA HIS A 443 -10.83 -14.20 11.42
C HIS A 443 -11.06 -12.71 11.75
N LEU A 444 -12.32 -12.24 11.81
CA LEU A 444 -12.62 -10.82 12.02
C LEU A 444 -12.03 -10.28 13.33
N ASP A 445 -12.04 -11.10 14.37
CA ASP A 445 -11.55 -10.74 15.70
C ASP A 445 -10.12 -11.24 15.96
N LEU A 446 -9.46 -11.81 14.93
CA LEU A 446 -8.06 -12.20 15.01
C LEU A 446 -7.18 -10.93 15.11
N PRO A 447 -6.27 -10.86 16.10
CA PRO A 447 -5.29 -9.78 16.17
C PRO A 447 -4.39 -9.78 14.93
N LEU A 448 -4.28 -8.64 14.24
CA LEU A 448 -3.39 -8.50 13.10
C LEU A 448 -1.96 -8.24 13.60
N ASP A 449 -1.25 -9.33 13.89
CA ASP A 449 0.16 -9.35 14.19
C ASP A 449 0.90 -10.51 13.49
N PHE A 450 2.23 -10.47 13.48
CA PHE A 450 3.04 -11.42 12.74
C PHE A 450 2.80 -12.88 13.16
N ASP A 451 2.61 -13.11 14.45
CA ASP A 451 2.59 -14.46 15.01
C ASP A 451 1.18 -15.05 14.90
N SER A 452 0.15 -14.22 15.19
CA SER A 452 -1.27 -14.55 15.01
C SER A 452 -1.59 -14.90 13.56
N LEU A 453 -1.16 -14.09 12.58
CA LEU A 453 -1.40 -14.38 11.16
C LEU A 453 -0.66 -15.62 10.67
N LYS A 454 0.59 -15.80 11.13
CA LYS A 454 1.38 -16.98 10.77
C LYS A 454 0.73 -18.29 11.24
N SER A 455 0.02 -18.27 12.37
CA SER A 455 -0.66 -19.45 12.92
C SER A 455 -1.76 -20.00 12.01
N ILE A 456 -2.35 -19.16 11.16
CA ILE A 456 -3.40 -19.53 10.19
C ILE A 456 -2.90 -19.58 8.74
N GLY A 457 -1.57 -19.59 8.54
CA GLY A 457 -0.97 -19.63 7.21
C GLY A 457 -1.07 -18.31 6.42
N ALA A 458 -1.44 -17.21 7.07
CA ALA A 458 -1.41 -15.86 6.51
C ALA A 458 -0.12 -15.13 6.91
N MET A 459 0.09 -13.93 6.38
CA MET A 459 1.21 -13.08 6.77
C MET A 459 0.80 -11.62 6.71
N VAL A 460 1.48 -10.76 7.48
CA VAL A 460 1.30 -9.31 7.42
C VAL A 460 1.68 -8.78 6.02
N GLY A 461 2.79 -9.28 5.47
CA GLY A 461 3.38 -8.80 4.21
C GLY A 461 3.71 -7.30 4.25
N SER A 462 3.58 -6.63 3.11
CA SER A 462 3.74 -5.18 2.99
C SER A 462 2.67 -4.38 3.72
N GLY A 463 1.50 -4.94 4.01
CA GLY A 463 0.36 -4.24 4.62
C GLY A 463 -0.81 -3.98 3.66
N GLY A 464 -0.78 -4.48 2.42
CA GLY A 464 -1.94 -4.44 1.54
C GLY A 464 -3.11 -5.28 2.07
N LEU A 465 -4.31 -4.68 2.11
CA LEU A 465 -5.59 -5.32 2.46
C LEU A 465 -6.60 -5.10 1.33
N VAL A 466 -6.99 -6.16 0.64
CA VAL A 466 -8.00 -6.10 -0.42
C VAL A 466 -9.30 -6.72 0.09
N ALA A 467 -10.29 -5.87 0.39
CA ALA A 467 -11.59 -6.28 0.87
C ALA A 467 -12.48 -6.80 -0.26
N MET A 468 -13.15 -7.93 -0.01
CA MET A 468 -14.00 -8.62 -0.97
C MET A 468 -15.40 -8.81 -0.41
N ASN A 469 -16.39 -8.52 -1.25
CA ASN A 469 -17.80 -8.70 -0.92
C ASN A 469 -18.29 -10.12 -1.27
N LYS A 470 -19.51 -10.46 -0.88
CA LYS A 470 -20.15 -11.76 -1.13
C LYS A 470 -20.27 -12.14 -2.62
N ASN A 471 -20.26 -11.15 -3.52
CA ASN A 471 -20.36 -11.33 -4.97
C ASN A 471 -19.01 -11.60 -5.64
N THR A 472 -17.92 -11.67 -4.88
CA THR A 472 -16.59 -11.95 -5.40
C THR A 472 -16.39 -13.46 -5.60
N CYS A 473 -15.88 -13.92 -6.75
CA CYS A 473 -15.54 -15.34 -6.97
C CYS A 473 -14.14 -15.65 -6.41
N MET A 474 -14.03 -16.53 -5.43
CA MET A 474 -12.73 -16.80 -4.79
C MET A 474 -11.76 -17.60 -5.68
N VAL A 475 -12.29 -18.43 -6.58
CA VAL A 475 -11.49 -19.15 -7.59
C VAL A 475 -10.86 -18.16 -8.59
N GLN A 476 -11.62 -17.16 -9.02
CA GLN A 476 -11.13 -16.11 -9.92
C GLN A 476 -10.09 -15.21 -9.23
N ILE A 477 -10.27 -14.93 -7.94
CA ILE A 477 -9.28 -14.20 -7.13
C ILE A 477 -7.97 -15.00 -7.04
N ALA A 478 -8.03 -16.31 -6.77
CA ALA A 478 -6.85 -17.16 -6.77
C ALA A 478 -6.15 -17.15 -8.14
N LYS A 479 -6.91 -17.27 -9.24
CA LYS A 479 -6.40 -17.16 -10.61
C LYS A 479 -5.71 -15.81 -10.87
N PHE A 480 -6.32 -14.70 -10.47
CA PHE A 480 -5.76 -13.36 -10.65
C PHE A 480 -4.40 -13.20 -9.97
N PHE A 481 -4.29 -13.59 -8.70
CA PHE A 481 -3.02 -13.51 -7.98
C PHE A 481 -1.97 -14.52 -8.46
N MET A 482 -2.39 -15.72 -8.88
CA MET A 482 -1.50 -16.69 -9.52
C MET A 482 -0.96 -16.17 -10.84
N GLN A 483 -1.78 -15.50 -11.65
CA GLN A 483 -1.33 -14.89 -12.90
C GLN A 483 -0.25 -13.82 -12.64
N PHE A 484 -0.47 -12.96 -11.64
CA PHE A 484 0.52 -11.97 -11.23
C PHE A 484 1.84 -12.63 -10.81
N THR A 485 1.79 -13.56 -9.86
CA THR A 485 3.00 -14.21 -9.33
C THR A 485 3.76 -15.02 -10.38
N GLN A 486 3.06 -15.61 -11.35
CA GLN A 486 3.66 -16.33 -12.49
C GLN A 486 4.40 -15.38 -13.43
N ASN A 487 3.80 -14.21 -13.74
CA ASN A 487 4.44 -13.18 -14.57
C ASN A 487 5.71 -12.62 -13.90
N GLU A 488 5.71 -12.52 -12.58
CA GLU A 488 6.81 -12.00 -11.79
C GLU A 488 7.89 -13.04 -11.43
N SER A 489 7.76 -14.26 -11.95
CA SER A 489 8.78 -15.29 -11.73
C SER A 489 10.11 -14.90 -12.40
N CYS A 490 11.20 -14.87 -11.63
CA CYS A 490 12.54 -14.68 -12.21
C CYS A 490 12.99 -15.83 -13.13
N GLY A 491 12.27 -16.96 -13.15
CA GLY A 491 12.54 -18.11 -14.02
C GLY A 491 13.68 -19.04 -13.58
N LYS A 492 14.29 -18.82 -12.40
CA LYS A 492 15.44 -19.59 -11.92
C LYS A 492 15.11 -21.02 -11.47
N CYS A 493 14.05 -21.18 -10.66
CA CYS A 493 13.68 -22.48 -10.09
C CYS A 493 12.60 -23.15 -10.94
N VAL A 494 12.78 -24.42 -11.30
CA VAL A 494 11.81 -25.17 -12.13
C VAL A 494 10.42 -25.17 -11.50
N LEU A 495 10.32 -25.42 -10.19
CA LEU A 495 9.02 -25.46 -9.50
C LEU A 495 8.32 -24.09 -9.48
N CYS A 496 9.05 -23.00 -9.32
CA CYS A 496 8.42 -21.67 -9.42
C CYS A 496 8.06 -21.34 -10.88
N ARG A 497 8.96 -21.58 -11.84
CA ARG A 497 8.77 -21.22 -13.25
C ARG A 497 7.66 -22.03 -13.93
N GLU A 498 7.74 -23.35 -13.83
CA GLU A 498 6.79 -24.25 -14.50
C GLU A 498 5.63 -24.60 -13.58
N GLY A 499 5.87 -24.81 -12.28
CA GLY A 499 4.82 -25.22 -11.35
C GLY A 499 3.72 -24.15 -11.21
N THR A 500 4.07 -22.86 -11.09
CA THR A 500 3.05 -21.80 -11.03
C THR A 500 2.28 -21.67 -12.35
N LYS A 501 2.94 -21.90 -13.49
CA LYS A 501 2.29 -21.93 -14.81
C LYS A 501 1.28 -23.08 -14.93
N GLN A 502 1.63 -24.26 -14.41
CA GLN A 502 0.70 -25.40 -14.37
C GLN A 502 -0.46 -25.14 -13.40
N MET A 503 -0.21 -24.55 -12.23
CA MET A 503 -1.28 -24.15 -11.30
C MET A 503 -2.27 -23.17 -11.95
N LEU A 504 -1.76 -22.19 -12.69
CA LEU A 504 -2.58 -21.24 -13.43
C LEU A 504 -3.44 -21.94 -14.49
N ALA A 505 -2.85 -22.86 -15.26
CA ALA A 505 -3.61 -23.64 -16.26
C ALA A 505 -4.73 -24.48 -15.62
N LEU A 506 -4.49 -25.08 -14.44
CA LEU A 506 -5.53 -25.81 -13.70
C LEU A 506 -6.65 -24.88 -13.23
N LEU A 507 -6.31 -23.67 -12.77
CA LEU A 507 -7.31 -22.64 -12.43
C LEU A 507 -8.08 -22.15 -13.65
N ASP A 508 -7.44 -22.06 -14.82
CA ASP A 508 -8.11 -21.77 -16.08
C ASP A 508 -9.14 -22.86 -16.38
N ASP A 509 -8.77 -24.13 -16.30
CA ASP A 509 -9.70 -25.25 -16.51
C ASP A 509 -10.87 -25.24 -15.52
N ILE A 510 -10.65 -24.87 -14.25
CA ILE A 510 -11.72 -24.73 -13.26
C ILE A 510 -12.66 -23.57 -13.61
N THR A 511 -12.11 -22.40 -13.94
CA THR A 511 -12.90 -21.20 -14.26
C THR A 511 -13.59 -21.28 -15.63
N GLU A 512 -13.12 -22.15 -16.51
CA GLU A 512 -13.67 -22.38 -17.84
C GLU A 512 -14.54 -23.66 -17.94
N GLY A 513 -14.76 -24.35 -16.82
CA GLY A 513 -15.69 -25.49 -16.74
C GLY A 513 -15.19 -26.79 -17.38
N ARG A 514 -13.87 -26.90 -17.59
CA ARG A 514 -13.21 -28.09 -18.14
C ARG A 514 -12.62 -29.02 -17.08
N ALA A 515 -12.50 -28.54 -15.84
CA ALA A 515 -11.89 -29.27 -14.76
C ALA A 515 -12.74 -30.45 -14.27
N THR A 516 -12.06 -31.43 -13.66
CA THR A 516 -12.64 -32.58 -12.96
C THR A 516 -12.30 -32.54 -11.48
N ILE A 517 -12.84 -33.46 -10.68
CA ILE A 517 -12.54 -33.50 -9.24
C ILE A 517 -11.04 -33.72 -8.97
N GLU A 518 -10.39 -34.52 -9.82
CA GLU A 518 -8.95 -34.79 -9.76
C GLU A 518 -8.11 -33.54 -10.05
N THR A 519 -8.68 -32.54 -10.75
CA THR A 519 -8.01 -31.25 -11.01
C THR A 519 -7.77 -30.49 -9.71
N ILE A 520 -8.71 -30.56 -8.75
CA ILE A 520 -8.57 -29.91 -7.44
C ILE A 520 -7.44 -30.56 -6.65
N ASP A 521 -7.42 -31.90 -6.58
CA ASP A 521 -6.39 -32.64 -5.84
C ASP A 521 -5.00 -32.44 -6.48
N LEU A 522 -4.93 -32.41 -7.82
CA LEU A 522 -3.69 -32.12 -8.54
C LEU A 522 -3.19 -30.69 -8.26
N LEU A 523 -4.10 -29.71 -8.27
CA LEU A 523 -3.79 -28.31 -7.96
C LEU A 523 -3.23 -28.17 -6.54
N GLU A 524 -3.86 -28.81 -5.55
CA GLU A 524 -3.44 -28.77 -4.14
C GLU A 524 -2.07 -29.44 -3.94
N ASN A 525 -1.86 -30.63 -4.52
CA ASN A 525 -0.57 -31.32 -4.47
C ASN A 525 0.57 -30.52 -5.12
N LEU A 526 0.30 -29.95 -6.30
CA LEU A 526 1.25 -29.10 -7.01
C LEU A 526 1.57 -27.83 -6.20
N ALA A 527 0.57 -27.19 -5.62
CA ALA A 527 0.74 -26.02 -4.77
C ALA A 527 1.71 -26.30 -3.60
N HIS A 528 1.56 -27.44 -2.93
CA HIS A 528 2.49 -27.85 -1.86
C HIS A 528 3.91 -28.16 -2.39
N ALA A 529 4.04 -28.76 -3.58
CA ALA A 529 5.34 -29.02 -4.19
C ALA A 529 6.08 -27.71 -4.51
N VAL A 530 5.38 -26.73 -5.10
CA VAL A 530 5.92 -25.40 -5.40
C VAL A 530 6.35 -24.67 -4.12
N GLN A 531 5.52 -24.72 -3.08
CA GLN A 531 5.80 -24.10 -1.78
C GLN A 531 7.07 -24.68 -1.14
N LYS A 532 7.26 -26.01 -1.20
CA LYS A 532 8.41 -26.68 -0.56
C LYS A 532 9.70 -26.55 -1.37
N GLY A 533 9.64 -26.63 -2.69
CA GLY A 533 10.82 -26.74 -3.54
C GLY A 533 11.27 -25.44 -4.24
N SER A 534 10.61 -24.31 -3.96
CA SER A 534 11.06 -23.00 -4.45
C SER A 534 12.19 -22.41 -3.60
N LEU A 535 13.11 -21.66 -4.23
CA LEU A 535 14.28 -21.07 -3.57
C LEU A 535 13.92 -19.87 -2.68
N CYS A 536 13.27 -18.85 -3.26
CA CYS A 536 13.02 -17.56 -2.61
C CYS A 536 11.60 -17.46 -2.03
N GLY A 537 11.35 -16.37 -1.29
CA GLY A 537 10.04 -16.08 -0.69
C GLY A 537 8.90 -16.14 -1.71
N LEU A 538 9.01 -15.41 -2.83
CA LEU A 538 7.99 -15.37 -3.88
C LEU A 538 7.55 -16.77 -4.33
N GLY A 539 8.49 -17.65 -4.68
CA GLY A 539 8.11 -19.00 -5.14
C GLY A 539 7.51 -19.87 -4.02
N LYS A 540 7.95 -19.69 -2.77
CA LYS A 540 7.41 -20.43 -1.62
C LYS A 540 6.00 -19.97 -1.26
N THR A 541 5.68 -18.69 -1.46
CA THR A 541 4.42 -18.08 -1.07
C THR A 541 3.46 -17.88 -2.24
N ALA A 542 3.91 -18.01 -3.50
CA ALA A 542 3.05 -17.94 -4.68
C ALA A 542 1.82 -18.86 -4.58
N PRO A 543 1.90 -20.09 -4.03
CA PRO A 543 0.73 -20.94 -3.87
C PRO A 543 -0.28 -20.52 -2.79
N SER A 544 0.04 -19.54 -1.93
CA SER A 544 -0.79 -19.19 -0.76
C SER A 544 -2.22 -18.73 -1.10
N PRO A 545 -2.48 -17.93 -2.15
CA PRO A 545 -3.85 -17.58 -2.53
C PRO A 545 -4.67 -18.82 -2.92
N VAL A 546 -4.05 -19.79 -3.58
CA VAL A 546 -4.71 -21.06 -3.96
C VAL A 546 -4.98 -21.91 -2.72
N LEU A 547 -3.96 -22.17 -1.91
CA LEU A 547 -4.11 -23.01 -0.71
C LEU A 547 -5.10 -22.40 0.29
N SER A 548 -5.04 -21.08 0.50
CA SER A 548 -5.96 -20.40 1.42
C SER A 548 -7.40 -20.43 0.92
N THR A 549 -7.64 -20.20 -0.37
CA THR A 549 -9.00 -20.25 -0.93
C THR A 549 -9.54 -21.67 -1.06
N LEU A 550 -8.69 -22.68 -1.33
CA LEU A 550 -9.10 -24.08 -1.27
C LEU A 550 -9.54 -24.48 0.14
N ASN A 551 -8.82 -24.04 1.17
CA ASN A 551 -9.17 -24.35 2.56
C ASN A 551 -10.45 -23.64 3.01
N GLN A 552 -10.62 -22.37 2.64
CA GLN A 552 -11.71 -21.51 3.15
C GLN A 552 -12.97 -21.54 2.28
N PHE A 553 -12.83 -21.83 0.99
CA PHE A 553 -13.90 -21.72 -0.01
C PHE A 553 -13.97 -22.97 -0.92
N ARG A 554 -13.66 -24.15 -0.38
CA ARG A 554 -13.67 -25.42 -1.15
C ARG A 554 -14.99 -25.62 -1.90
N GLU A 555 -16.11 -25.29 -1.27
CA GLU A 555 -17.45 -25.39 -1.87
C GLU A 555 -17.58 -24.57 -3.16
N GLU A 556 -16.90 -23.42 -3.29
CA GLU A 556 -16.88 -22.68 -4.56
C GLU A 556 -16.13 -23.45 -5.64
N TYR A 557 -14.98 -24.04 -5.32
CA TYR A 557 -14.25 -24.90 -6.27
C TYR A 557 -15.10 -26.10 -6.69
N MET A 558 -15.76 -26.76 -5.74
CA MET A 558 -16.68 -27.87 -6.01
C MET A 558 -17.84 -27.43 -6.91
N ALA A 559 -18.42 -26.24 -6.70
CA ALA A 559 -19.46 -25.72 -7.56
C ALA A 559 -19.00 -25.47 -9.01
N HIS A 560 -17.75 -25.01 -9.20
CA HIS A 560 -17.18 -24.82 -10.54
C HIS A 560 -16.95 -26.17 -11.23
N VAL A 561 -16.47 -27.18 -10.49
CA VAL A 561 -16.09 -28.48 -11.05
C VAL A 561 -17.29 -29.42 -11.23
N LEU A 562 -18.12 -29.61 -10.20
CA LEU A 562 -19.23 -30.58 -10.23
C LEU A 562 -20.48 -30.02 -10.91
N HIS A 563 -20.77 -28.74 -10.69
CA HIS A 563 -22.01 -28.12 -11.14
C HIS A 563 -21.81 -27.17 -12.33
N GLN A 564 -20.56 -27.01 -12.80
CA GLN A 564 -20.19 -26.08 -13.87
C GLN A 564 -20.79 -24.68 -13.65
N ARG A 565 -20.85 -24.23 -12.40
CA ARG A 565 -21.54 -23.00 -11.99
C ARG A 565 -20.60 -22.15 -11.15
N CYS A 566 -20.57 -20.85 -11.43
CA CYS A 566 -19.95 -19.87 -10.56
C CYS A 566 -21.02 -19.29 -9.60
N PRO A 567 -20.97 -19.55 -8.28
CA PRO A 567 -21.96 -18.99 -7.34
C PRO A 567 -22.00 -17.45 -7.35
N ALA A 568 -20.84 -16.84 -7.57
CA ALA A 568 -20.65 -15.39 -7.66
C ALA A 568 -20.97 -14.80 -9.05
N LYS A 569 -21.29 -15.65 -10.05
CA LYS A 569 -21.59 -15.26 -11.44
C LYS A 569 -20.51 -14.41 -12.14
N LYS A 570 -19.25 -14.55 -11.74
CA LYS A 570 -18.13 -13.82 -12.34
C LYS A 570 -17.38 -14.57 -13.44
N CYS A 571 -17.47 -15.90 -13.48
CA CYS A 571 -16.83 -16.70 -14.53
C CYS A 571 -17.79 -16.86 -15.72
N THR A 572 -17.58 -16.08 -16.79
CA THR A 572 -18.47 -16.04 -17.96
C THR A 572 -18.74 -17.41 -18.57
N ALA A 573 -17.72 -18.27 -18.64
CA ALA A 573 -17.85 -19.62 -19.20
C ALA A 573 -18.81 -20.53 -18.41
N LEU A 574 -19.06 -20.22 -17.13
CA LEU A 574 -19.94 -20.98 -16.24
C LEU A 574 -21.34 -20.38 -16.11
N LEU A 575 -21.58 -19.22 -16.73
CA LEU A 575 -22.88 -18.58 -16.74
C LEU A 575 -23.83 -19.34 -17.67
N THR A 576 -25.09 -19.43 -17.25
CA THR A 576 -26.12 -19.95 -18.12
C THR A 576 -26.53 -18.86 -19.12
N PRO A 577 -26.58 -19.16 -20.43
CA PRO A 577 -27.17 -18.26 -21.40
C PRO A 577 -28.65 -18.01 -21.07
N HIS A 578 -29.09 -16.76 -21.19
CA HIS A 578 -30.50 -16.39 -21.08
C HIS A 578 -30.94 -15.57 -22.30
N VAL A 579 -32.25 -15.46 -22.49
CA VAL A 579 -32.84 -14.78 -23.65
C VAL A 579 -33.26 -13.36 -23.25
N ILE A 580 -32.84 -12.37 -24.02
CA ILE A 580 -33.30 -10.98 -23.89
C ILE A 580 -34.65 -10.87 -24.58
N GLU A 581 -35.73 -10.82 -23.80
CA GLU A 581 -37.11 -10.90 -24.31
C GLU A 581 -37.38 -9.84 -25.40
N GLU A 582 -36.93 -8.61 -25.18
CA GLU A 582 -37.13 -7.46 -26.08
C GLU A 582 -36.50 -7.64 -27.46
N LYS A 583 -35.39 -8.39 -27.55
CA LYS A 583 -34.66 -8.65 -28.81
C LYS A 583 -35.12 -9.94 -29.49
N CYS A 584 -35.74 -10.85 -28.75
CA CYS A 584 -36.05 -12.19 -29.23
C CYS A 584 -37.35 -12.21 -30.07
N LYS A 585 -37.22 -12.47 -31.37
CA LYS A 585 -38.37 -12.61 -32.29
C LYS A 585 -38.92 -14.04 -32.40
N GLY A 586 -38.50 -14.97 -31.54
CA GLY A 586 -38.99 -16.35 -31.53
C GLY A 586 -38.77 -17.12 -32.85
N CYS A 587 -37.57 -17.03 -33.43
CA CYS A 587 -37.26 -17.59 -34.77
C CYS A 587 -37.00 -19.12 -34.80
N GLY A 588 -36.89 -19.76 -33.63
CA GLY A 588 -36.62 -21.20 -33.49
C GLY A 588 -35.16 -21.65 -33.72
N LEU A 589 -34.23 -20.79 -34.15
CA LEU A 589 -32.86 -21.20 -34.49
C LEU A 589 -32.07 -21.73 -33.29
N CYS A 590 -32.18 -21.09 -32.13
CA CYS A 590 -31.51 -21.52 -30.91
C CYS A 590 -32.03 -22.87 -30.39
N ILE A 591 -33.33 -23.16 -30.55
CA ILE A 591 -33.93 -24.45 -30.16
C ILE A 591 -33.30 -25.58 -30.99
N LYS A 592 -33.19 -25.39 -32.31
CA LYS A 592 -32.54 -26.37 -33.20
C LYS A 592 -31.05 -26.54 -32.95
N ALA A 593 -30.39 -25.48 -32.50
CA ALA A 593 -28.95 -25.49 -32.21
C ALA A 593 -28.61 -26.13 -30.87
N CYS A 594 -29.59 -26.30 -29.96
CA CYS A 594 -29.36 -26.81 -28.63
C CYS A 594 -29.18 -28.35 -28.66
N PRO A 595 -27.98 -28.88 -28.31
CA PRO A 595 -27.72 -30.32 -28.38
C PRO A 595 -28.46 -31.13 -27.31
N VAL A 596 -28.90 -30.48 -26.23
CA VAL A 596 -29.54 -31.10 -25.06
C VAL A 596 -31.00 -30.70 -24.88
N GLY A 597 -31.56 -29.95 -25.84
CA GLY A 597 -32.97 -29.53 -25.79
C GLY A 597 -33.33 -28.60 -24.63
N ALA A 598 -32.36 -27.86 -24.09
CA ALA A 598 -32.58 -26.94 -22.96
C ALA A 598 -33.40 -25.69 -23.29
N ILE A 599 -33.79 -25.45 -24.55
CA ILE A 599 -34.46 -24.21 -24.96
C ILE A 599 -35.90 -24.52 -25.40
N THR A 600 -36.86 -23.84 -24.76
CA THR A 600 -38.30 -23.96 -25.05
C THR A 600 -38.86 -22.61 -25.50
N GLY A 601 -39.96 -22.62 -26.25
CA GLY A 601 -40.63 -21.39 -26.70
C GLY A 601 -41.41 -21.57 -27.99
N GLU A 602 -42.49 -20.80 -28.13
CA GLU A 602 -43.34 -20.81 -29.31
C GLU A 602 -42.84 -19.85 -30.39
N LYS A 603 -43.27 -20.07 -31.65
CA LYS A 603 -42.93 -19.17 -32.75
C LYS A 603 -43.46 -17.76 -32.46
N LYS A 604 -42.64 -16.74 -32.74
CA LYS A 604 -42.93 -15.32 -32.50
C LYS A 604 -43.07 -14.92 -31.01
N GLN A 605 -42.70 -15.79 -30.08
CA GLN A 605 -42.61 -15.48 -28.66
C GLN A 605 -41.14 -15.54 -28.19
N PRO A 606 -40.75 -14.77 -27.16
CA PRO A 606 -39.47 -14.96 -26.50
C PRO A 606 -39.29 -16.42 -26.06
N HIS A 607 -38.13 -16.99 -26.35
CA HIS A 607 -37.79 -18.33 -25.89
C HIS A 607 -37.22 -18.28 -24.47
N PHE A 608 -37.23 -19.43 -23.79
CA PHE A 608 -36.70 -19.63 -22.45
C PHE A 608 -35.61 -20.71 -22.46
N ILE A 609 -34.54 -20.50 -21.71
CA ILE A 609 -33.45 -21.49 -21.55
C ILE A 609 -33.57 -22.07 -20.15
N ASN A 610 -33.81 -23.38 -20.07
CA ASN A 610 -33.83 -24.11 -18.81
C ASN A 610 -32.41 -24.28 -18.28
N GLU A 611 -32.12 -23.65 -17.15
CA GLU A 611 -30.79 -23.65 -16.54
C GLU A 611 -30.35 -25.04 -16.07
N GLU A 612 -31.27 -25.91 -15.65
CA GLU A 612 -30.97 -27.24 -15.14
C GLU A 612 -30.55 -28.21 -16.24
N ILE A 613 -31.00 -27.99 -17.47
CA ILE A 613 -30.70 -28.84 -18.64
C ILE A 613 -29.52 -28.28 -19.45
N CYS A 614 -29.30 -26.97 -19.41
CA CYS A 614 -28.33 -26.30 -20.26
C CYS A 614 -26.89 -26.69 -19.91
N ILE A 615 -26.19 -27.33 -20.87
CA ILE A 615 -24.75 -27.64 -20.77
C ILE A 615 -23.84 -26.47 -21.18
N LYS A 616 -24.40 -25.27 -21.36
CA LYS A 616 -23.65 -24.02 -21.58
C LYS A 616 -22.70 -24.03 -22.79
N CYS A 617 -22.94 -24.90 -23.77
CA CYS A 617 -22.10 -25.09 -24.95
C CYS A 617 -21.97 -23.89 -25.91
N GLY A 618 -22.67 -22.77 -25.67
CA GLY A 618 -22.58 -21.56 -26.50
C GLY A 618 -23.27 -21.62 -27.88
N ALA A 619 -23.70 -22.81 -28.34
CA ALA A 619 -24.28 -23.01 -29.67
C ALA A 619 -25.51 -22.12 -29.97
N CYS A 620 -26.30 -21.79 -28.93
CA CYS A 620 -27.45 -20.89 -29.09
C CYS A 620 -27.04 -19.43 -29.30
N LEU A 621 -25.95 -18.95 -28.70
CA LEU A 621 -25.42 -17.60 -28.90
C LEU A 621 -24.91 -17.43 -30.33
N GLU A 622 -24.09 -18.36 -30.81
CA GLU A 622 -23.51 -18.30 -32.17
C GLU A 622 -24.59 -18.28 -33.28
N LYS A 623 -25.73 -18.93 -33.05
CA LYS A 623 -26.83 -18.99 -34.02
C LYS A 623 -27.82 -17.83 -33.88
N CYS A 624 -27.75 -17.05 -32.81
CA CYS A 624 -28.66 -15.94 -32.57
C CYS A 624 -28.23 -14.68 -33.34
N ARG A 625 -28.77 -14.51 -34.56
CA ARG A 625 -28.47 -13.36 -35.43
C ARG A 625 -28.92 -12.00 -34.90
N LEU A 626 -29.79 -11.98 -33.89
CA LEU A 626 -30.33 -10.77 -33.28
C LEU A 626 -29.63 -10.42 -31.96
N GLU A 627 -28.61 -11.19 -31.57
CA GLU A 627 -27.90 -11.03 -30.28
C GLU A 627 -28.89 -10.97 -29.10
N ALA A 628 -29.96 -11.77 -29.20
CA ALA A 628 -31.02 -11.87 -28.21
C ALA A 628 -30.74 -12.95 -27.15
N ILE A 629 -29.52 -13.50 -27.13
CA ILE A 629 -29.08 -14.48 -26.14
C ILE A 629 -27.72 -14.03 -25.62
N GLU A 630 -27.60 -13.87 -24.32
CA GLU A 630 -26.35 -13.47 -23.66
C GLU A 630 -26.12 -14.29 -22.40
N TYR A 631 -24.88 -14.35 -21.93
CA TYR A 631 -24.55 -14.96 -20.64
C TYR A 631 -25.09 -14.06 -19.52
N GLY A 632 -25.97 -14.60 -18.66
CA GLY A 632 -26.64 -13.79 -17.63
C GLY A 632 -25.72 -13.37 -16.49
N ALA A 633 -25.82 -12.11 -16.07
CA ALA A 633 -25.07 -11.54 -14.94
C ALA A 633 -25.52 -12.03 -13.55
#